data_AF-A0A2S9XKT8-F1
#
_entry.id   AF-A0A2S9XKT8-F1
#
_cell.length_a   1.000
_cell.length_b   1.000
_cell.length_c   1.000
_cell.angle_alpha   90.00
_cell.angle_beta   90.00
_cell.angle_gamma   90.00
#
_symmetry.space_group_name_H-M   'P 1'
#
loop_
_entity.id
_entity.type
_entity.pdbx_description
1 polymer ?
#
loop_
_entity_poly.entity_id
_entity_poly.type
_entity_poly.pdbx_seq_one_letter_code
_entity_poly.pdbx_strand_id
1 'polypeptide(L)'
;MQVRLPLLTSMTALTLAMSLSCKGGTGDDGGDVDTTGDTDPSGDGDGDPSGDGDGDPSGDGDGDPAGDGDGDPSGDGDGDGDPGDCAGYFPAGAVWCEDVTNAATTADSDTVTAWLEQAGWGNNDTFQIDFSIEVLEADANTPRMSFEATGAFYTPDCDWVDVPVPAVGAIEGESGYECTSDGDCHLIVAARDEDLLYEMWRANIVDGTFYGGCLAVWDMTKIYDDEGRGQGCTSADAAGFPIAPLLFTADEVASGSIDHAIRFILPNANIRDLIYSPPATHSTNATSGPAQAPPYGVHLRLRADYPLDNLPNEAARVVARALQKYGMFLADGGQIALTGQSDRYSTNKWDGLLAPQDLVALRPIDFDVIDHGPLLDWGQQECTRTPLGTPP
;
A
#
# COMPACT_ATOMS: atom_id res chain seq x y z
N MET A 1 -18.48 -63.32 -21.51
CA MET A 1 -17.81 -63.65 -20.24
C MET A 1 -16.34 -63.28 -20.40
N GLN A 2 -16.00 -62.03 -20.09
CA GLN A 2 -14.65 -61.48 -20.15
C GLN A 2 -14.53 -60.50 -18.99
N VAL A 3 -13.64 -60.84 -18.06
CA VAL A 3 -13.37 -60.12 -16.82
C VAL A 3 -12.42 -58.96 -17.16
N ARG A 4 -12.80 -57.74 -16.77
CA ARG A 4 -11.91 -56.57 -16.72
C ARG A 4 -11.63 -56.24 -15.25
N LEU A 5 -10.34 -56.25 -14.87
CA LEU A 5 -9.82 -55.65 -13.64
C LEU A 5 -9.60 -54.14 -13.86
N PRO A 6 -9.83 -53.27 -12.87
CA PRO A 6 -9.32 -51.90 -12.87
C PRO A 6 -7.98 -51.81 -12.11
N LEU A 7 -7.01 -51.11 -12.70
CA LEU A 7 -5.83 -50.59 -11.98
C LEU A 7 -6.25 -49.32 -11.22
N LEU A 8 -6.03 -49.32 -9.91
CA LEU A 8 -5.89 -48.11 -9.11
C LEU A 8 -4.44 -47.62 -9.21
N THR A 9 -4.24 -46.36 -9.56
CA THR A 9 -2.98 -45.65 -9.35
C THR A 9 -3.23 -44.52 -8.38
N SER A 10 -2.68 -44.69 -7.18
CA SER A 10 -2.59 -43.71 -6.10
C SER A 10 -1.48 -42.71 -6.46
N MET A 11 -1.78 -41.41 -6.43
CA MET A 11 -0.77 -40.36 -6.45
C MET A 11 -0.93 -39.54 -5.17
N THR A 12 0.02 -39.73 -4.27
CA THR A 12 0.13 -39.08 -2.97
C THR A 12 0.81 -37.72 -3.18
N ALA A 13 0.09 -36.63 -2.99
CA ALA A 13 0.67 -35.28 -2.92
C ALA A 13 1.10 -35.02 -1.47
N LEU A 14 2.39 -34.73 -1.29
CA LEU A 14 3.01 -34.43 0.00
C LEU A 14 2.96 -32.91 0.20
N THR A 15 2.03 -32.45 1.04
CA THR A 15 1.95 -31.08 1.54
C THR A 15 3.03 -30.88 2.61
N LEU A 16 3.92 -29.90 2.40
CA LEU A 16 4.89 -29.47 3.40
C LEU A 16 4.46 -28.12 3.97
N ALA A 17 3.79 -28.16 5.12
CA ALA A 17 3.56 -26.99 5.96
C ALA A 17 4.78 -26.80 6.88
N MET A 18 5.50 -25.69 6.76
CA MET A 18 6.51 -25.30 7.74
C MET A 18 5.93 -24.25 8.68
N SER A 19 5.85 -24.62 9.96
CA SER A 19 5.59 -23.73 11.08
C SER A 19 6.91 -23.51 11.81
N LEU A 20 7.36 -22.26 11.94
CA LEU A 20 8.47 -21.90 12.81
C LEU A 20 7.92 -21.50 14.18
N SER A 21 8.10 -22.39 15.16
CA SER A 21 8.00 -22.06 16.60
C SER A 21 9.38 -21.71 17.13
N CYS A 22 9.59 -20.47 17.55
CA CYS A 22 10.76 -20.10 18.36
C CYS A 22 10.57 -20.62 19.79
N LYS A 23 11.47 -21.52 20.22
CA LYS A 23 11.55 -22.02 21.59
C LYS A 23 12.82 -21.46 22.24
N GLY A 24 12.63 -20.70 23.32
CA GLY A 24 13.71 -20.11 24.11
C GLY A 24 14.63 -21.15 24.75
N GLY A 25 15.91 -20.80 24.82
CA GLY A 25 16.96 -21.50 25.54
C GLY A 25 17.63 -20.56 26.54
N THR A 26 17.64 -20.98 27.80
CA THR A 26 18.24 -20.35 28.98
C THR A 26 19.62 -20.95 29.30
N GLY A 27 20.55 -20.11 29.82
CA GLY A 27 21.75 -20.48 30.59
C GLY A 27 22.93 -20.94 29.72
N ASP A 28 24.19 -20.59 29.96
CA ASP A 28 24.92 -20.23 31.18
C ASP A 28 26.25 -19.57 30.76
N ASP A 29 26.79 -18.67 31.59
CA ASP A 29 28.23 -18.52 31.88
C ASP A 29 28.46 -17.20 32.65
N GLY A 30 28.64 -17.36 33.95
CA GLY A 30 29.09 -16.31 34.87
C GLY A 30 30.62 -16.17 34.90
N GLY A 31 31.06 -14.95 35.20
CA GLY A 31 32.44 -14.62 35.51
C GLY A 31 32.57 -13.16 35.97
N ASP A 32 32.49 -12.95 37.29
CA ASP A 32 32.76 -11.69 38.00
C ASP A 32 34.18 -11.15 37.71
N VAL A 33 34.36 -9.82 37.77
CA VAL A 33 35.23 -9.10 38.73
C VAL A 33 34.98 -7.57 38.65
N ASP A 34 34.68 -7.00 39.82
CA ASP A 34 34.63 -5.56 40.18
C ASP A 34 35.86 -4.74 39.74
N THR A 35 35.65 -3.48 39.34
CA THR A 35 36.36 -2.33 39.96
C THR A 35 35.66 -1.00 39.69
N THR A 36 35.48 -0.26 40.79
CA THR A 36 35.03 1.12 40.99
C THR A 36 35.93 2.20 40.35
N GLY A 37 35.38 3.36 40.01
CA GLY A 37 36.18 4.58 39.86
C GLY A 37 35.47 5.77 39.22
N ASP A 38 35.07 6.72 40.06
CA ASP A 38 34.49 8.04 39.77
C ASP A 38 35.33 8.95 38.83
N THR A 39 34.65 9.86 38.12
CA THR A 39 34.76 11.34 38.22
C THR A 39 34.62 12.08 36.88
N ASP A 40 33.63 12.97 36.85
CA ASP A 40 33.50 14.16 36.00
C ASP A 40 34.55 15.22 36.43
N PRO A 41 34.91 16.20 35.57
CA PRO A 41 34.36 17.53 35.84
C PRO A 41 34.10 18.46 34.63
N SER A 42 32.95 19.13 34.73
CA SER A 42 32.63 20.54 34.44
C SER A 42 33.75 21.52 34.03
N GLY A 43 33.41 22.41 33.09
CA GLY A 43 34.10 23.69 32.84
C GLY A 43 33.16 24.75 32.24
N ASP A 44 32.91 25.81 33.02
CA ASP A 44 32.09 26.99 32.74
C ASP A 44 32.73 28.00 31.75
N GLY A 45 31.93 28.92 31.18
CA GLY A 45 32.45 30.11 30.49
C GLY A 45 31.38 31.07 29.94
N ASP A 46 31.08 32.11 30.72
CA ASP A 46 30.14 33.22 30.48
C ASP A 46 30.44 34.13 29.26
N GLY A 47 29.42 34.85 28.75
CA GLY A 47 29.63 36.07 27.96
C GLY A 47 28.42 36.69 27.24
N ASP A 48 27.70 37.59 27.92
CA ASP A 48 26.90 38.72 27.41
C ASP A 48 27.27 39.95 28.30
N PRO A 49 26.92 41.25 28.10
CA PRO A 49 26.03 41.90 27.12
C PRO A 49 26.50 43.27 26.56
N SER A 50 25.69 43.89 25.69
CA SER A 50 25.42 45.36 25.49
C SER A 50 25.18 45.70 24.01
N GLY A 51 24.33 46.64 23.59
CA GLY A 51 23.54 47.66 24.31
C GLY A 51 22.72 48.50 23.32
N ASP A 52 21.85 49.35 23.89
CA ASP A 52 20.78 50.13 23.28
C ASP A 52 21.21 51.31 22.39
N GLY A 53 20.30 51.77 21.52
CA GLY A 53 20.41 53.04 20.79
C GLY A 53 19.07 53.54 20.23
N ASP A 54 18.54 54.60 20.84
CA ASP A 54 17.27 55.30 20.59
C ASP A 54 17.14 56.04 19.24
N GLY A 55 15.90 56.25 18.77
CA GLY A 55 15.57 57.30 17.78
C GLY A 55 14.13 57.33 17.25
N ASP A 56 13.29 58.21 17.81
CA ASP A 56 12.03 58.78 17.25
C ASP A 56 12.19 60.34 17.40
N PRO A 57 11.44 61.28 16.76
CA PRO A 57 10.12 61.13 16.11
C PRO A 57 9.80 61.98 14.85
N SER A 58 8.58 61.76 14.34
CA SER A 58 7.57 62.75 13.85
C SER A 58 7.12 62.67 12.38
N GLY A 59 5.79 62.68 12.17
CA GLY A 59 5.15 63.10 10.91
C GLY A 59 3.78 62.47 10.64
N ASP A 60 2.70 63.15 11.03
CA ASP A 60 1.29 62.81 10.79
C ASP A 60 0.89 62.82 9.30
N GLY A 61 -0.09 61.97 8.94
CA GLY A 61 -0.80 62.08 7.66
C GLY A 61 -1.85 60.98 7.42
N ASP A 62 -3.08 61.20 7.88
CA ASP A 62 -4.27 60.41 7.54
C ASP A 62 -4.65 60.54 6.04
N GLY A 63 -4.95 59.42 5.37
CA GLY A 63 -5.54 59.40 4.04
C GLY A 63 -5.70 58.01 3.42
N ASP A 64 -6.77 57.29 3.76
CA ASP A 64 -7.30 56.14 3.01
C ASP A 64 -8.16 56.60 1.80
N PRO A 65 -8.54 55.74 0.84
CA PRO A 65 -7.93 54.47 0.41
C PRO A 65 -7.79 54.40 -1.14
N ALA A 66 -6.83 53.62 -1.63
CA ALA A 66 -6.85 53.13 -3.01
C ALA A 66 -6.27 51.72 -3.03
N GLY A 67 -7.05 50.79 -3.59
CA GLY A 67 -6.65 49.40 -3.77
C GLY A 67 -5.58 49.21 -4.84
N ASP A 68 -5.19 47.95 -4.93
CA ASP A 68 -4.30 47.27 -5.88
C ASP A 68 -2.82 47.25 -5.45
N GLY A 69 -2.33 46.04 -5.13
CA GLY A 69 -0.91 45.76 -4.96
C GLY A 69 -0.59 44.56 -4.08
N ASP A 70 -0.48 43.39 -4.71
CA ASP A 70 0.46 42.28 -4.51
C ASP A 70 1.32 42.26 -3.22
N GLY A 71 1.24 41.14 -2.50
CA GLY A 71 2.06 40.84 -1.33
C GLY A 71 2.03 39.35 -1.00
N ASP A 72 2.68 38.57 -1.85
CA ASP A 72 3.16 37.21 -1.59
C ASP A 72 4.03 37.14 -0.32
N PRO A 73 3.85 36.14 0.56
CA PRO A 73 4.94 35.56 1.31
C PRO A 73 5.29 34.19 0.70
N SER A 74 6.26 34.21 -0.20
CA SER A 74 6.98 33.03 -0.66
C SER A 74 7.63 32.36 0.55
N GLY A 75 7.00 31.29 1.03
CA GLY A 75 7.60 30.29 1.86
C GLY A 75 7.86 29.07 0.99
N ASP A 76 9.10 28.92 0.53
CA ASP A 76 9.56 27.74 -0.20
C ASP A 76 9.43 26.51 0.72
N GLY A 77 8.42 25.68 0.43
CA GLY A 77 8.23 24.37 1.00
C GLY A 77 7.89 23.40 -0.13
N ASP A 78 8.90 22.67 -0.59
CA ASP A 78 8.75 21.60 -1.56
C ASP A 78 7.86 20.50 -0.98
N GLY A 79 6.64 20.34 -1.51
CA GLY A 79 5.75 19.23 -1.14
C GLY A 79 4.25 19.51 -1.22
N ASP A 80 3.77 20.19 -2.27
CA ASP A 80 2.33 20.29 -2.54
C ASP A 80 2.04 19.53 -3.84
N GLY A 81 1.58 18.28 -3.72
CA GLY A 81 0.75 17.71 -4.79
C GLY A 81 -0.38 18.70 -5.06
N ASP A 82 -0.66 18.98 -6.34
CA ASP A 82 -1.77 19.87 -6.70
C ASP A 82 -3.03 19.36 -5.96
N PRO A 83 -3.79 20.20 -5.24
CA PRO A 83 -5.05 19.80 -4.58
C PRO A 83 -6.12 19.19 -5.52
N GLY A 84 -5.77 18.94 -6.79
CA GLY A 84 -6.50 18.16 -7.77
C GLY A 84 -6.04 16.71 -7.98
N ASP A 85 -5.05 16.18 -7.25
CA ASP A 85 -4.55 14.82 -7.44
C ASP A 85 -5.03 13.82 -6.37
N CYS A 86 -5.56 12.69 -6.82
CA CYS A 86 -5.97 11.53 -6.03
C CYS A 86 -4.76 10.80 -5.44
N ALA A 87 -4.64 10.80 -4.11
CA ALA A 87 -3.51 10.26 -3.35
C ALA A 87 -2.14 10.82 -3.80
N GLY A 88 -2.14 11.95 -4.52
CA GLY A 88 -0.96 12.49 -5.18
C GLY A 88 -0.45 11.69 -6.40
N TYR A 89 -1.19 10.71 -6.94
CA TYR A 89 -0.74 9.87 -8.08
C TYR A 89 -1.60 9.94 -9.34
N PHE A 90 -2.89 10.23 -9.23
CA PHE A 90 -3.80 10.26 -10.38
C PHE A 90 -4.64 11.52 -10.36
N PRO A 91 -5.35 11.89 -11.43
CA PRO A 91 -6.29 13.01 -11.35
C PRO A 91 -7.40 12.72 -10.32
N ALA A 92 -7.96 13.74 -9.68
CA ALA A 92 -9.01 13.62 -8.65
C ALA A 92 -10.25 12.80 -9.06
N GLY A 93 -10.48 12.61 -10.36
CA GLY A 93 -11.57 11.77 -10.88
C GLY A 93 -11.29 10.26 -10.85
N ALA A 94 -10.12 9.81 -10.38
CA ALA A 94 -9.82 8.40 -10.22
C ALA A 94 -10.73 7.75 -9.17
N VAL A 95 -11.16 6.52 -9.43
CA VAL A 95 -12.08 5.74 -8.57
C VAL A 95 -11.58 5.59 -7.13
N TRP A 96 -10.27 5.67 -6.91
CA TRP A 96 -9.65 5.55 -5.59
C TRP A 96 -9.97 6.74 -4.67
N CYS A 97 -10.36 7.90 -5.20
CA CYS A 97 -10.66 9.09 -4.39
C CYS A 97 -12.13 9.51 -4.48
N GLU A 98 -12.99 8.62 -4.96
CA GLU A 98 -14.43 8.84 -4.95
C GLU A 98 -14.99 8.73 -3.53
N ASP A 99 -15.80 9.72 -3.12
CA ASP A 99 -16.57 9.63 -1.87
C ASP A 99 -17.73 8.64 -2.05
N VAL A 100 -17.56 7.45 -1.47
CA VAL A 100 -18.52 6.35 -1.50
C VAL A 100 -19.46 6.33 -0.29
N THR A 101 -19.51 7.37 0.54
CA THR A 101 -20.34 7.41 1.76
C THR A 101 -21.81 7.07 1.48
N ASN A 102 -22.33 7.49 0.31
CA ASN A 102 -23.71 7.25 -0.12
C ASN A 102 -23.82 6.29 -1.32
N ALA A 103 -22.74 5.62 -1.70
CA ALA A 103 -22.74 4.68 -2.80
C ALA A 103 -23.68 3.49 -2.50
N ALA A 104 -24.29 2.97 -3.57
CA ALA A 104 -25.18 1.82 -3.49
C ALA A 104 -24.39 0.56 -3.08
N THR A 105 -25.02 -0.30 -2.31
CA THR A 105 -24.46 -1.59 -1.89
C THR A 105 -24.98 -2.71 -2.77
N THR A 106 -24.21 -3.78 -2.93
CA THR A 106 -24.70 -4.97 -3.62
C THR A 106 -25.86 -5.62 -2.86
N ALA A 107 -26.74 -6.33 -3.57
CA ALA A 107 -27.85 -7.05 -2.95
C ALA A 107 -27.40 -8.20 -2.03
N ASP A 108 -26.17 -8.68 -2.19
CA ASP A 108 -25.55 -9.75 -1.41
C ASP A 108 -24.55 -9.26 -0.36
N SER A 109 -24.47 -7.95 -0.09
CA SER A 109 -23.56 -7.35 0.91
C SER A 109 -23.56 -8.11 2.24
N ASP A 110 -24.74 -8.32 2.85
CA ASP A 110 -24.89 -9.07 4.11
C ASP A 110 -24.39 -10.52 4.02
N THR A 111 -24.49 -11.14 2.84
CA THR A 111 -24.03 -12.53 2.64
C THR A 111 -22.52 -12.60 2.60
N VAL A 112 -21.88 -11.65 1.91
CA VAL A 112 -20.41 -11.58 1.79
C VAL A 112 -19.79 -11.28 3.15
N THR A 113 -20.29 -10.27 3.87
CA THR A 113 -19.72 -9.85 5.15
C THR A 113 -19.96 -10.89 6.25
N ALA A 114 -21.13 -11.54 6.29
CA ALA A 114 -21.41 -12.63 7.23
C ALA A 114 -20.60 -13.90 6.94
N TRP A 115 -20.23 -14.16 5.68
CA TRP A 115 -19.31 -15.24 5.34
C TRP A 115 -17.90 -14.91 5.80
N LEU A 116 -17.43 -13.69 5.52
CA LEU A 116 -16.10 -13.25 5.91
C LEU A 116 -15.93 -13.18 7.43
N GLU A 117 -16.97 -12.83 8.20
CA GLU A 117 -16.96 -12.93 9.68
C GLU A 117 -16.64 -14.34 10.19
N GLN A 118 -17.03 -15.38 9.44
CA GLN A 118 -16.75 -16.76 9.82
C GLN A 118 -15.38 -17.23 9.34
N ALA A 119 -14.91 -16.71 8.20
CA ALA A 119 -13.63 -17.07 7.60
C ALA A 119 -12.44 -16.31 8.20
N GLY A 120 -12.71 -15.08 8.65
CA GLY A 120 -11.79 -14.14 9.26
C GLY A 120 -10.91 -13.36 8.29
N TRP A 121 -10.26 -12.31 8.81
CA TRP A 121 -9.37 -11.43 8.04
C TRP A 121 -8.03 -12.07 7.60
N GLY A 122 -7.69 -13.24 8.14
CA GLY A 122 -6.32 -13.77 8.10
C GLY A 122 -5.59 -13.56 9.43
N ASN A 123 -4.39 -14.13 9.57
CA ASN A 123 -3.57 -14.09 10.79
C ASN A 123 -4.36 -14.22 12.11
N ASN A 124 -5.10 -15.33 12.26
CA ASN A 124 -6.00 -15.59 13.40
C ASN A 124 -7.15 -14.57 13.56
N ASP A 125 -7.75 -14.16 12.44
CA ASP A 125 -8.87 -13.22 12.39
C ASP A 125 -8.55 -11.85 13.00
N THR A 126 -7.37 -11.34 12.66
CA THR A 126 -6.89 -10.04 13.16
C THR A 126 -6.95 -9.02 12.03
N PHE A 127 -7.71 -7.93 12.21
CA PHE A 127 -7.65 -6.78 11.31
C PHE A 127 -6.42 -5.93 11.65
N GLN A 128 -5.30 -6.30 11.03
CA GLN A 128 -3.98 -5.72 11.29
C GLN A 128 -3.36 -5.14 10.03
N ILE A 129 -2.36 -4.29 10.25
CA ILE A 129 -1.70 -3.49 9.22
C ILE A 129 -0.27 -3.97 9.02
N ASP A 130 0.15 -4.11 7.77
CA ASP A 130 1.55 -4.20 7.38
C ASP A 130 2.05 -2.83 6.93
N PHE A 131 3.29 -2.50 7.28
CA PHE A 131 3.98 -1.26 6.91
C PHE A 131 5.26 -1.54 6.12
N SER A 132 5.38 -2.71 5.51
CA SER A 132 6.60 -3.18 4.86
C SER A 132 6.81 -2.66 3.43
N ILE A 133 5.77 -2.11 2.78
CA ILE A 133 5.83 -1.71 1.37
C ILE A 133 6.50 -0.34 1.24
N GLU A 134 7.63 -0.31 0.56
CA GLU A 134 8.39 0.90 0.28
C GLU A 134 7.85 1.59 -1.00
N VAL A 135 7.77 2.92 -0.98
CA VAL A 135 7.59 3.75 -2.19
C VAL A 135 8.77 4.69 -2.28
N LEU A 136 9.49 4.63 -3.41
CA LEU A 136 10.66 5.46 -3.66
C LEU A 136 10.29 6.60 -4.60
N GLU A 137 10.94 7.75 -4.44
CA GLU A 137 10.81 8.88 -5.35
C GLU A 137 11.99 8.92 -6.33
N ALA A 138 11.71 9.22 -7.59
CA ALA A 138 12.69 9.41 -8.65
C ALA A 138 12.55 10.79 -9.29
N ASP A 139 13.70 11.40 -9.55
CA ASP A 139 13.85 12.66 -10.29
C ASP A 139 14.45 12.42 -11.68
N ALA A 140 14.57 13.48 -12.47
CA ALA A 140 15.22 13.45 -13.79
C ALA A 140 16.69 12.97 -13.79
N ASN A 141 17.35 12.89 -12.62
CA ASN A 141 18.75 12.43 -12.49
C ASN A 141 18.85 10.96 -12.06
N THR A 142 17.73 10.34 -11.71
CA THR A 142 17.70 8.97 -11.22
C THR A 142 18.10 8.01 -12.34
N PRO A 143 19.14 7.17 -12.15
CA PRO A 143 19.59 6.28 -13.20
C PRO A 143 18.52 5.23 -13.48
N ARG A 144 18.36 4.90 -14.77
CA ARG A 144 17.49 3.81 -15.18
C ARG A 144 18.26 2.50 -15.33
N MET A 145 17.61 1.41 -14.94
CA MET A 145 18.13 0.05 -15.08
C MET A 145 17.20 -0.78 -15.95
N SER A 146 17.78 -1.44 -16.96
CA SER A 146 17.12 -2.57 -17.61
C SER A 146 17.11 -3.78 -16.67
N PHE A 147 16.11 -4.64 -16.81
CA PHE A 147 16.01 -5.86 -16.01
C PHE A 147 15.97 -7.12 -16.88
N GLU A 148 16.28 -8.27 -16.27
CA GLU A 148 16.12 -9.59 -16.84
C GLU A 148 14.80 -10.22 -16.36
N ALA A 149 13.94 -10.66 -17.29
CA ALA A 149 12.70 -11.35 -16.98
C ALA A 149 12.98 -12.66 -16.26
N THR A 150 12.30 -12.86 -15.15
CA THR A 150 12.26 -14.15 -14.45
C THR A 150 11.08 -14.99 -14.96
N GLY A 151 10.89 -16.19 -14.39
CA GLY A 151 9.69 -17.01 -14.67
C GLY A 151 8.37 -16.40 -14.19
N ALA A 152 8.44 -15.26 -13.48
CA ALA A 152 7.31 -14.47 -13.02
C ALA A 152 6.91 -13.34 -14.01
N PHE A 153 7.54 -13.26 -15.19
CA PHE A 153 7.14 -12.34 -16.25
C PHE A 153 5.99 -12.92 -17.08
N TYR A 154 4.92 -12.14 -17.26
CA TYR A 154 3.72 -12.54 -18.01
C TYR A 154 3.52 -11.65 -19.24
N THR A 155 3.34 -12.26 -20.41
CA THR A 155 3.01 -11.56 -21.66
C THR A 155 1.55 -11.86 -22.01
N PRO A 156 0.70 -10.84 -22.29
CA PRO A 156 1.04 -9.43 -22.51
C PRO A 156 0.88 -8.50 -21.29
N ASP A 157 0.70 -9.03 -20.09
CA ASP A 157 0.37 -8.29 -18.87
C ASP A 157 1.45 -7.31 -18.40
N CYS A 158 2.72 -7.70 -18.50
CA CYS A 158 3.84 -6.99 -17.92
C CYS A 158 4.53 -6.07 -18.93
N ASP A 159 4.92 -4.89 -18.47
CA ASP A 159 5.69 -3.92 -19.24
C ASP A 159 7.17 -4.29 -19.28
N TRP A 160 7.87 -3.89 -20.35
CA TRP A 160 9.29 -4.18 -20.57
C TRP A 160 10.03 -2.89 -20.94
N VAL A 161 10.27 -2.06 -19.93
CA VAL A 161 10.98 -0.78 -20.05
C VAL A 161 11.98 -0.63 -18.92
N ASP A 162 12.96 0.26 -19.09
CA ASP A 162 13.94 0.54 -18.04
C ASP A 162 13.26 1.29 -16.87
N VAL A 163 13.53 0.83 -15.65
CA VAL A 163 12.95 1.37 -14.41
C VAL A 163 13.92 2.40 -13.80
N PRO A 164 13.46 3.59 -13.38
CA PRO A 164 14.28 4.48 -12.57
C PRO A 164 14.55 3.83 -11.21
N VAL A 165 15.82 3.61 -10.86
CA VAL A 165 16.20 2.99 -9.58
C VAL A 165 17.07 3.97 -8.80
N PRO A 166 16.54 4.61 -7.73
CA PRO A 166 17.30 5.50 -6.88
C PRO A 166 18.56 4.84 -6.30
N ALA A 167 19.63 5.61 -6.12
CA ALA A 167 20.89 5.07 -5.58
C ALA A 167 20.75 4.53 -4.14
N VAL A 168 19.78 5.08 -3.39
CA VAL A 168 19.40 4.63 -2.05
C VAL A 168 17.92 4.32 -2.09
N GLY A 169 17.57 3.09 -1.69
CA GLY A 169 16.19 2.63 -1.62
C GLY A 169 16.15 1.20 -1.11
N ALA A 170 14.94 0.69 -0.97
CA ALA A 170 14.71 -0.70 -0.63
C ALA A 170 13.44 -1.20 -1.31
N ILE A 171 13.38 -2.52 -1.49
CA ILE A 171 12.14 -3.20 -1.85
C ILE A 171 11.38 -3.60 -0.59
N GLU A 172 10.12 -3.97 -0.76
CA GLU A 172 9.23 -4.40 0.32
C GLU A 172 9.90 -5.40 1.28
N GLY A 173 9.82 -5.10 2.58
CA GLY A 173 10.30 -6.00 3.64
C GLY A 173 11.81 -6.16 3.75
N GLU A 174 12.60 -5.48 2.91
CA GLU A 174 14.06 -5.62 2.85
C GLU A 174 14.80 -4.34 3.27
N SER A 175 16.09 -4.46 3.58
CA SER A 175 16.94 -3.29 3.89
C SER A 175 17.54 -2.60 2.65
N GLY A 176 17.39 -3.20 1.48
CA GLY A 176 17.95 -2.73 0.20
C GLY A 176 17.20 -3.36 -0.98
N TYR A 177 17.84 -3.44 -2.14
CA TYR A 177 17.20 -3.95 -3.36
C TYR A 177 17.34 -5.46 -3.61
N GLU A 178 18.06 -6.17 -2.75
CA GLU A 178 18.18 -7.62 -2.84
C GLU A 178 17.00 -8.29 -2.11
N CYS A 179 16.29 -9.18 -2.79
CA CYS A 179 15.19 -9.95 -2.23
C CYS A 179 15.74 -11.18 -1.49
N THR A 180 15.97 -11.04 -0.17
CA THR A 180 16.61 -12.10 0.64
C THR A 180 15.60 -13.03 1.32
N SER A 181 14.39 -12.54 1.57
CA SER A 181 13.32 -13.24 2.28
C SER A 181 12.41 -14.10 1.39
N ASP A 182 12.60 -14.07 0.06
CA ASP A 182 11.74 -14.72 -0.94
C ASP A 182 10.24 -14.34 -0.81
N GLY A 183 9.98 -13.10 -0.35
CA GLY A 183 8.66 -12.48 -0.34
C GLY A 183 8.22 -12.00 -1.73
N ASP A 184 7.22 -11.12 -1.77
CA ASP A 184 6.78 -10.51 -3.03
C ASP A 184 7.79 -9.50 -3.57
N CYS A 185 8.54 -8.84 -2.68
CA CYS A 185 9.71 -8.05 -3.02
C CYS A 185 9.37 -6.96 -4.05
N HIS A 186 8.34 -6.18 -3.74
CA HIS A 186 7.89 -5.09 -4.61
C HIS A 186 8.94 -3.98 -4.68
N LEU A 187 9.32 -3.58 -5.90
CA LEU A 187 10.00 -2.32 -6.17
C LEU A 187 8.98 -1.31 -6.71
N ILE A 188 8.71 -0.25 -5.94
CA ILE A 188 7.77 0.80 -6.31
C ILE A 188 8.51 2.12 -6.38
N VAL A 189 8.40 2.81 -7.52
CA VAL A 189 9.08 4.08 -7.79
C VAL A 189 8.12 5.07 -8.46
N ALA A 190 7.84 6.17 -7.77
CA ALA A 190 7.12 7.30 -8.32
C ALA A 190 8.10 8.25 -9.02
N ALA A 191 7.97 8.39 -10.34
CA ALA A 191 8.76 9.32 -11.15
C ALA A 191 7.90 10.54 -11.47
N ARG A 192 7.80 11.47 -10.51
CA ARG A 192 6.91 12.64 -10.57
C ARG A 192 7.21 13.54 -11.76
N ASP A 193 8.49 13.74 -12.09
CA ASP A 193 8.92 14.55 -13.23
C ASP A 193 8.45 13.99 -14.59
N GLU A 194 8.04 12.73 -14.64
CA GLU A 194 7.61 12.04 -15.85
C GLU A 194 6.12 11.71 -15.87
N ASP A 195 5.40 11.99 -14.78
CA ASP A 195 4.04 11.52 -14.55
C ASP A 195 3.90 9.99 -14.70
N LEU A 196 4.91 9.23 -14.28
CA LEU A 196 4.89 7.76 -14.29
C LEU A 196 5.08 7.14 -12.90
N LEU A 197 4.32 6.08 -12.62
CA LEU A 197 4.50 5.21 -11.46
C LEU A 197 4.93 3.81 -11.93
N TYR A 198 6.08 3.36 -11.46
CA TYR A 198 6.67 2.06 -11.77
C TYR A 198 6.49 1.10 -10.60
N GLU A 199 5.83 -0.02 -10.81
CA GLU A 199 5.60 -1.02 -9.77
C GLU A 199 6.00 -2.39 -10.30
N MET A 200 6.97 -3.03 -9.66
CA MET A 200 7.46 -4.34 -10.07
C MET A 200 7.26 -5.35 -8.95
N TRP A 201 6.57 -6.44 -9.26
CA TRP A 201 6.54 -7.65 -8.44
C TRP A 201 7.76 -8.52 -8.74
N ARG A 202 8.33 -9.15 -7.70
CA ARG A 202 9.54 -10.00 -7.75
C ARG A 202 10.76 -9.25 -8.29
N ALA A 203 11.00 -8.05 -7.77
CA ALA A 203 12.24 -7.33 -8.03
C ALA A 203 13.39 -7.96 -7.20
N ASN A 204 14.57 -8.08 -7.81
CA ASN A 204 15.78 -8.48 -7.11
C ASN A 204 17.01 -7.89 -7.79
N ILE A 205 17.70 -6.96 -7.12
CA ILE A 205 18.95 -6.37 -7.61
C ILE A 205 20.10 -6.89 -6.75
N VAL A 206 20.92 -7.75 -7.35
CA VAL A 206 22.06 -8.41 -6.70
C VAL A 206 23.28 -8.35 -7.61
N ASP A 207 24.43 -7.98 -7.05
CA ASP A 207 25.70 -7.86 -7.77
C ASP A 207 25.64 -6.97 -9.04
N GLY A 208 24.75 -5.99 -9.06
CA GLY A 208 24.54 -5.06 -10.19
C GLY A 208 23.65 -5.59 -11.31
N THR A 209 23.10 -6.80 -11.18
CA THR A 209 22.09 -7.35 -12.09
C THR A 209 20.71 -7.16 -11.51
N PHE A 210 19.78 -6.63 -12.31
CA PHE A 210 18.39 -6.45 -11.94
C PHE A 210 17.52 -7.57 -12.55
N TYR A 211 16.92 -8.39 -11.71
CA TYR A 211 15.91 -9.39 -12.09
C TYR A 211 14.52 -8.88 -11.75
N GLY A 212 13.55 -9.12 -12.63
CA GLY A 212 12.17 -8.69 -12.45
C GLY A 212 11.14 -9.76 -12.79
N GLY A 213 10.04 -9.79 -12.04
CA GLY A 213 8.83 -10.53 -12.38
C GLY A 213 7.95 -9.71 -13.31
N CYS A 214 6.84 -9.18 -12.77
CA CYS A 214 5.91 -8.38 -13.55
C CYS A 214 6.07 -6.89 -13.23
N LEU A 215 6.46 -6.09 -14.23
CA LEU A 215 6.44 -4.64 -14.14
C LEU A 215 5.09 -4.11 -14.61
N ALA A 216 4.52 -3.20 -13.84
CA ALA A 216 3.40 -2.37 -14.20
C ALA A 216 3.82 -0.90 -14.21
N VAL A 217 3.67 -0.24 -15.35
CA VAL A 217 3.85 1.21 -15.45
C VAL A 217 2.49 1.87 -15.58
N TRP A 218 2.24 2.87 -14.73
CA TRP A 218 1.01 3.66 -14.71
C TRP A 218 1.30 5.09 -15.17
N ASP A 219 0.43 5.61 -16.03
CA ASP A 219 0.40 7.00 -16.43
C ASP A 219 -0.41 7.78 -15.39
N MET A 220 0.28 8.60 -14.60
CA MET A 220 -0.27 9.37 -13.49
C MET A 220 -1.20 10.51 -13.97
N THR A 221 -1.22 10.81 -15.26
CA THR A 221 -2.14 11.80 -15.85
C THR A 221 -3.49 11.21 -16.24
N LYS A 222 -3.64 9.87 -16.19
CA LYS A 222 -4.81 9.16 -16.70
C LYS A 222 -5.82 8.83 -15.60
N ILE A 223 -7.11 9.02 -15.91
CA ILE A 223 -8.21 8.36 -15.20
C ILE A 223 -8.44 7.00 -15.88
N TYR A 224 -8.18 5.92 -15.16
CA TYR A 224 -8.42 4.55 -15.63
C TYR A 224 -9.90 4.18 -15.45
N ASP A 225 -10.50 3.62 -16.49
CA ASP A 225 -11.82 3.02 -16.48
C ASP A 225 -11.76 1.59 -15.93
N ASP A 226 -12.90 0.89 -15.92
CA ASP A 226 -13.00 -0.50 -15.46
C ASP A 226 -12.07 -1.43 -16.24
N GLU A 227 -11.63 -1.05 -17.44
CA GLU A 227 -10.65 -1.79 -18.23
C GLU A 227 -9.23 -1.70 -17.70
N GLY A 228 -8.90 -0.73 -16.83
CA GLY A 228 -7.57 -0.58 -16.24
C GLY A 228 -6.46 -0.54 -17.29
N ARG A 229 -5.45 -1.41 -17.14
CA ARG A 229 -4.40 -1.62 -18.17
C ARG A 229 -4.77 -2.70 -19.19
N GLY A 230 -5.92 -3.35 -19.02
CA GLY A 230 -6.48 -4.41 -19.86
C GLY A 230 -7.30 -5.39 -19.02
N GLN A 231 -8.55 -5.64 -19.41
CA GLN A 231 -9.38 -6.68 -18.79
C GLN A 231 -8.72 -8.05 -18.90
N GLY A 232 -8.75 -8.82 -17.81
CA GLY A 232 -8.05 -10.09 -17.69
C GLY A 232 -6.55 -9.99 -17.44
N CYS A 233 -5.95 -8.78 -17.43
CA CYS A 233 -4.52 -8.57 -17.22
C CYS A 233 -4.19 -8.29 -15.75
N THR A 234 -3.12 -8.91 -15.23
CA THR A 234 -2.58 -8.63 -13.90
C THR A 234 -1.76 -7.34 -13.85
N SER A 235 -1.27 -7.00 -12.65
CA SER A 235 -0.24 -5.99 -12.42
C SER A 235 0.81 -6.49 -11.43
N ALA A 236 1.58 -5.58 -10.83
CA ALA A 236 2.37 -5.91 -9.64
C ALA A 236 1.46 -6.28 -8.46
N ASP A 237 0.21 -5.82 -8.44
CA ASP A 237 -0.86 -6.28 -7.54
C ASP A 237 -1.79 -7.28 -8.25
N ALA A 238 -2.24 -8.31 -7.54
CA ALA A 238 -2.92 -9.47 -8.13
C ALA A 238 -4.31 -9.16 -8.73
N ALA A 239 -5.05 -8.20 -8.20
CA ALA A 239 -6.33 -7.74 -8.76
C ALA A 239 -6.17 -6.87 -10.01
N GLY A 240 -4.92 -6.54 -10.40
CA GLY A 240 -4.61 -5.64 -11.50
C GLY A 240 -4.60 -4.16 -11.13
N PHE A 241 -4.48 -3.84 -9.84
CA PHE A 241 -4.48 -2.47 -9.32
C PHE A 241 -3.08 -1.82 -9.27
N PRO A 242 -3.01 -0.48 -9.29
CA PRO A 242 -1.83 0.20 -8.78
C PRO A 242 -1.72 0.01 -7.26
N ILE A 243 -0.52 -0.19 -6.74
CA ILE A 243 -0.27 -0.42 -5.30
C ILE A 243 -0.17 0.91 -4.55
N ALA A 244 0.78 1.78 -4.93
CA ALA A 244 1.13 3.00 -4.20
C ALA A 244 -0.07 3.93 -3.91
N PRO A 245 -1.00 4.18 -4.85
CA PRO A 245 -2.13 5.07 -4.66
C PRO A 245 -3.19 4.55 -3.67
N LEU A 246 -3.06 3.29 -3.24
CA LEU A 246 -3.92 2.65 -2.25
C LEU A 246 -3.22 2.44 -0.90
N LEU A 247 -1.95 2.86 -0.77
CA LEU A 247 -1.22 2.84 0.50
C LEU A 247 -1.36 4.17 1.20
N PHE A 248 -1.98 4.16 2.38
CA PHE A 248 -1.97 5.34 3.24
C PHE A 248 -0.60 5.51 3.92
N THR A 249 -0.23 6.75 4.20
CA THR A 249 1.09 7.12 4.72
C THR A 249 1.02 7.61 6.18
N ALA A 250 2.17 7.57 6.87
CA ALA A 250 2.28 8.16 8.20
C ALA A 250 2.04 9.67 8.19
N ASP A 251 2.36 10.34 7.08
CA ASP A 251 2.16 11.78 6.90
C ASP A 251 0.66 12.14 6.79
N GLU A 252 -0.13 11.37 6.05
CA GLU A 252 -1.59 11.52 5.98
C GLU A 252 -2.27 11.23 7.33
N VAL A 253 -1.84 10.16 8.02
CA VAL A 253 -2.37 9.84 9.33
C VAL A 253 -2.05 10.95 10.34
N ALA A 254 -0.85 11.53 10.29
CA ALA A 254 -0.45 12.65 11.14
C ALA A 254 -1.17 13.96 10.78
N SER A 255 -1.50 14.19 9.50
CA SER A 255 -2.25 15.36 9.04
C SER A 255 -3.73 15.30 9.46
N GLY A 256 -4.27 14.09 9.67
CA GLY A 256 -5.61 13.84 10.18
C GLY A 256 -6.63 13.44 9.12
N SER A 257 -6.22 13.31 7.85
CA SER A 257 -7.04 12.77 6.76
C SER A 257 -6.24 11.86 5.84
N ILE A 258 -6.90 10.78 5.41
CA ILE A 258 -6.52 9.97 4.27
C ILE A 258 -7.66 10.16 3.27
N ASP A 259 -7.35 10.72 2.10
CA ASP A 259 -8.36 11.19 1.15
C ASP A 259 -8.52 10.25 -0.07
N HIS A 260 -8.25 8.96 0.15
CA HIS A 260 -8.34 7.89 -0.85
C HIS A 260 -8.74 6.54 -0.22
N ALA A 261 -9.08 5.57 -1.07
CA ALA A 261 -9.40 4.20 -0.71
C ALA A 261 -8.13 3.43 -0.32
N ILE A 262 -8.28 2.45 0.57
CA ILE A 262 -7.15 1.72 1.13
C ILE A 262 -7.02 0.33 0.49
N ARG A 263 -5.78 -0.12 0.26
CA ARG A 263 -5.48 -1.49 -0.16
C ARG A 263 -5.71 -2.47 0.99
N PHE A 264 -6.42 -3.56 0.71
CA PHE A 264 -6.48 -4.69 1.63
C PHE A 264 -6.32 -6.03 0.92
N ILE A 265 -5.92 -7.04 1.68
CA ILE A 265 -5.64 -8.40 1.21
C ILE A 265 -6.32 -9.43 2.13
N LEU A 266 -6.57 -10.63 1.60
CA LEU A 266 -7.18 -11.73 2.36
C LEU A 266 -6.45 -13.05 2.10
N PRO A 267 -6.55 -14.06 2.99
CA PRO A 267 -6.09 -15.40 2.64
C PRO A 267 -6.69 -15.86 1.32
N ASN A 268 -5.92 -16.52 0.45
CA ASN A 268 -6.43 -16.99 -0.85
C ASN A 268 -7.69 -17.87 -0.75
N ALA A 269 -7.83 -18.65 0.33
CA ALA A 269 -9.04 -19.44 0.62
C ALA A 269 -10.27 -18.58 0.98
N ASN A 270 -10.05 -17.29 1.27
CA ASN A 270 -11.06 -16.30 1.61
C ASN A 270 -11.42 -15.38 0.45
N ILE A 271 -10.86 -15.62 -0.74
CA ILE A 271 -11.16 -14.88 -1.97
C ILE A 271 -11.92 -15.80 -2.92
N ARG A 272 -13.03 -15.32 -3.48
CA ARG A 272 -13.92 -16.08 -4.37
C ARG A 272 -13.14 -16.60 -5.56
N ASP A 273 -13.26 -17.91 -5.79
CA ASP A 273 -12.48 -18.61 -6.82
C ASP A 273 -12.69 -18.03 -8.23
N LEU A 274 -11.62 -17.48 -8.81
CA LEU A 274 -11.53 -16.91 -10.18
C LEU A 274 -12.48 -15.73 -10.48
N ILE A 275 -13.15 -15.16 -9.48
CA ILE A 275 -14.11 -14.07 -9.69
C ILE A 275 -13.52 -12.75 -9.21
N TYR A 276 -13.71 -11.70 -10.01
CA TYR A 276 -13.37 -10.33 -9.65
C TYR A 276 -14.52 -9.35 -9.96
N SER A 277 -14.47 -8.18 -9.33
CA SER A 277 -15.40 -7.06 -9.48
C SER A 277 -14.64 -5.86 -10.03
N PRO A 278 -15.23 -5.06 -10.95
CA PRO A 278 -14.66 -3.77 -11.31
C PRO A 278 -14.40 -2.90 -10.06
N PRO A 279 -13.37 -2.03 -10.08
CA PRO A 279 -12.45 -1.78 -11.19
C PRO A 279 -11.31 -2.81 -11.31
N ALA A 280 -11.33 -3.94 -10.57
CA ALA A 280 -10.32 -4.98 -10.75
C ALA A 280 -10.40 -5.55 -12.17
N THR A 281 -9.25 -5.97 -12.68
CA THR A 281 -9.13 -6.54 -14.02
C THR A 281 -8.77 -8.02 -13.99
N HIS A 282 -8.41 -8.57 -12.82
CA HIS A 282 -7.77 -9.88 -12.74
C HIS A 282 -8.14 -10.65 -11.47
N SER A 283 -8.03 -11.98 -11.56
CA SER A 283 -8.04 -12.93 -10.44
C SER A 283 -6.93 -13.95 -10.64
N THR A 284 -6.56 -14.71 -9.61
CA THR A 284 -5.44 -15.67 -9.68
C THR A 284 -5.91 -17.12 -9.54
N ASN A 285 -5.09 -18.07 -10.00
CA ASN A 285 -5.32 -19.50 -9.74
C ASN A 285 -5.12 -19.91 -8.26
N ALA A 286 -4.68 -18.99 -7.40
CA ALA A 286 -4.48 -19.29 -5.98
C ALA A 286 -5.78 -19.16 -5.17
N THR A 287 -6.73 -18.33 -5.65
CA THR A 287 -8.05 -18.15 -5.00
C THR A 287 -8.78 -19.49 -4.90
N SER A 288 -9.54 -19.70 -3.82
CA SER A 288 -10.30 -20.95 -3.64
C SER A 288 -11.55 -20.83 -2.77
N GLY A 289 -11.95 -19.59 -2.46
CA GLY A 289 -13.13 -19.30 -1.66
C GLY A 289 -14.44 -19.63 -2.41
N PRO A 290 -15.51 -19.97 -1.68
CA PRO A 290 -16.80 -20.30 -2.27
C PRO A 290 -17.51 -19.06 -2.82
N ALA A 291 -18.68 -19.26 -3.46
CA ALA A 291 -19.46 -18.16 -4.05
C ALA A 291 -19.95 -17.08 -3.06
N GLN A 292 -19.88 -17.33 -1.75
CA GLN A 292 -20.18 -16.33 -0.72
C GLN A 292 -18.95 -15.50 -0.30
N ALA A 293 -17.74 -15.95 -0.64
CA ALA A 293 -16.52 -15.21 -0.36
C ALA A 293 -16.50 -13.89 -1.17
N PRO A 294 -15.80 -12.85 -0.69
CA PRO A 294 -15.55 -11.66 -1.49
C PRO A 294 -14.75 -11.99 -2.77
N PRO A 295 -15.11 -11.46 -3.94
CA PRO A 295 -14.27 -11.53 -5.14
C PRO A 295 -13.10 -10.55 -5.05
N TYR A 296 -12.04 -10.77 -5.85
CA TYR A 296 -11.03 -9.73 -6.06
C TYR A 296 -11.69 -8.42 -6.50
N GLY A 297 -11.12 -7.28 -6.10
CA GLY A 297 -11.71 -5.98 -6.36
C GLY A 297 -12.97 -5.65 -5.56
N VAL A 298 -13.40 -6.52 -4.62
CA VAL A 298 -14.49 -6.13 -3.72
C VAL A 298 -14.14 -4.82 -3.01
N HIS A 299 -15.07 -3.88 -3.02
CA HIS A 299 -14.93 -2.59 -2.35
C HIS A 299 -15.73 -2.63 -1.05
N LEU A 300 -15.04 -2.72 0.08
CA LEU A 300 -15.64 -2.70 1.41
C LEU A 300 -15.63 -1.28 1.98
N ARG A 301 -16.78 -0.78 2.42
CA ARG A 301 -16.93 0.52 3.08
C ARG A 301 -17.33 0.31 4.54
N LEU A 302 -16.58 0.89 5.48
CA LEU A 302 -16.96 0.85 6.90
C LEU A 302 -18.29 1.59 7.07
N ARG A 303 -19.25 1.00 7.79
CA ARG A 303 -20.57 1.61 7.95
C ARG A 303 -20.46 2.94 8.71
N ALA A 304 -21.28 3.91 8.31
CA ALA A 304 -21.30 5.25 8.92
C ALA A 304 -21.67 5.24 10.42
N ASP A 305 -22.33 4.19 10.89
CA ASP A 305 -22.74 4.02 12.29
C ASP A 305 -21.68 3.32 13.15
N TYR A 306 -20.51 2.96 12.60
CA TYR A 306 -19.42 2.38 13.39
C TYR A 306 -18.94 3.39 14.46
N PRO A 307 -18.87 2.97 15.74
CA PRO A 307 -18.52 3.87 16.85
C PRO A 307 -17.00 4.13 16.89
N LEU A 308 -16.54 5.17 16.18
CA LEU A 308 -15.13 5.57 16.11
C LEU A 308 -14.47 5.81 17.48
N ASP A 309 -15.26 6.22 18.48
CA ASP A 309 -14.76 6.44 19.85
C ASP A 309 -14.25 5.16 20.53
N ASN A 310 -14.61 3.97 20.00
CA ASN A 310 -14.09 2.69 20.48
C ASN A 310 -12.65 2.41 20.02
N LEU A 311 -12.12 3.19 19.07
CA LEU A 311 -10.75 3.03 18.59
C LEU A 311 -9.75 3.69 19.54
N PRO A 312 -8.55 3.09 19.69
CA PRO A 312 -7.65 3.38 20.81
C PRO A 312 -7.04 4.77 20.75
N ASN A 313 -6.87 5.34 19.56
CA ASN A 313 -6.20 6.62 19.35
C ASN A 313 -6.77 7.34 18.13
N GLU A 314 -6.32 8.58 17.91
CA GLU A 314 -6.80 9.40 16.80
C GLU A 314 -6.35 8.85 15.43
N ALA A 315 -5.14 8.31 15.33
CA ALA A 315 -4.64 7.72 14.10
C ALA A 315 -5.54 6.59 13.59
N ALA A 316 -5.98 5.69 14.47
CA ALA A 316 -6.94 4.64 14.13
C ALA A 316 -8.28 5.23 13.66
N ARG A 317 -8.73 6.35 14.25
CA ARG A 317 -9.95 7.04 13.81
C ARG A 317 -9.77 7.73 12.46
N VAL A 318 -8.59 8.24 12.12
CA VAL A 318 -8.27 8.76 10.79
C VAL A 318 -8.46 7.66 9.74
N VAL A 319 -7.85 6.49 9.96
CA VAL A 319 -8.00 5.33 9.06
C VAL A 319 -9.47 4.89 8.97
N ALA A 320 -10.18 4.78 10.09
CA ALA A 320 -11.59 4.39 10.07
C ALA A 320 -12.49 5.41 9.36
N ARG A 321 -12.21 6.73 9.47
CA ARG A 321 -12.93 7.75 8.68
C ARG A 321 -12.66 7.60 7.18
N ALA A 322 -11.44 7.27 6.78
CA ALA A 322 -11.12 6.97 5.39
C ALA A 322 -11.88 5.73 4.90
N LEU A 323 -11.94 4.66 5.70
CA LEU A 323 -12.74 3.47 5.39
C LEU A 323 -14.25 3.77 5.31
N GLN A 324 -14.77 4.76 6.05
CA GLN A 324 -16.17 5.20 5.93
C GLN A 324 -16.43 5.99 4.65
N LYS A 325 -15.49 6.85 4.25
CA LYS A 325 -15.66 7.79 3.14
C LYS A 325 -15.23 7.22 1.79
N TYR A 326 -14.10 6.55 1.74
CA TYR A 326 -13.47 6.04 0.51
C TYR A 326 -13.42 4.52 0.46
N GLY A 327 -13.58 3.84 1.59
CA GLY A 327 -13.55 2.38 1.66
C GLY A 327 -12.17 1.76 1.41
N MET A 328 -12.16 0.47 1.09
CA MET A 328 -10.97 -0.31 0.80
C MET A 328 -11.23 -1.36 -0.28
N PHE A 329 -10.23 -1.65 -1.10
CA PHE A 329 -10.30 -2.57 -2.23
C PHE A 329 -9.47 -3.84 -2.00
N LEU A 330 -10.05 -5.01 -2.29
CA LEU A 330 -9.36 -6.29 -2.19
C LEU A 330 -8.40 -6.44 -3.36
N ALA A 331 -7.10 -6.33 -3.09
CA ALA A 331 -6.09 -6.22 -4.13
C ALA A 331 -5.24 -7.50 -4.30
N ASP A 332 -5.01 -8.25 -3.22
CA ASP A 332 -4.15 -9.44 -3.25
C ASP A 332 -4.54 -10.54 -2.23
N GLY A 333 -3.87 -11.67 -2.35
CA GLY A 333 -3.87 -12.79 -1.42
C GLY A 333 -2.75 -12.67 -0.40
N GLY A 334 -3.08 -12.63 0.89
CA GLY A 334 -2.09 -12.55 1.96
C GLY A 334 -2.66 -12.88 3.34
N GLN A 335 -1.99 -12.45 4.40
CA GLN A 335 -2.40 -12.77 5.78
C GLN A 335 -2.63 -11.54 6.68
N ILE A 336 -2.13 -10.37 6.27
CA ILE A 336 -2.21 -9.12 7.05
C ILE A 336 -3.15 -8.20 6.29
N ALA A 337 -4.33 -7.91 6.86
CA ALA A 337 -5.45 -7.36 6.11
C ALA A 337 -5.14 -6.03 5.41
N LEU A 338 -4.64 -5.02 6.13
CA LEU A 338 -4.35 -3.71 5.56
C LEU A 338 -2.86 -3.54 5.24
N THR A 339 -2.57 -2.72 4.25
CA THR A 339 -1.20 -2.27 3.97
C THR A 339 -1.13 -0.76 3.97
N GLY A 340 -0.27 -0.20 4.83
CA GLY A 340 0.18 1.19 4.77
C GLY A 340 1.59 1.25 4.19
N GLN A 341 1.97 2.41 3.69
CA GLN A 341 3.33 2.63 3.21
C GLN A 341 4.34 2.54 4.36
N SER A 342 5.51 1.99 4.12
CA SER A 342 6.66 2.10 5.01
C SER A 342 6.97 3.56 5.31
N ASP A 343 7.22 3.85 6.58
CA ASP A 343 7.57 5.19 7.02
C ASP A 343 9.06 5.49 6.86
N ARG A 344 9.86 4.60 6.25
CA ARG A 344 11.32 4.75 6.17
C ARG A 344 11.72 6.08 5.55
N TYR A 345 11.01 6.49 4.51
CA TYR A 345 11.27 7.69 3.74
C TYR A 345 10.23 8.80 3.95
N SER A 346 9.24 8.64 4.84
CA SER A 346 8.26 9.68 5.19
C SER A 346 8.75 10.63 6.29
N THR A 347 8.07 11.76 6.45
CA THR A 347 8.41 12.76 7.49
C THR A 347 8.01 12.25 8.87
N ASN A 348 6.76 11.83 9.02
CA ASN A 348 6.21 11.22 10.23
C ASN A 348 6.51 9.72 10.25
N LYS A 349 6.57 9.15 11.45
CA LYS A 349 6.84 7.73 11.69
C LYS A 349 5.63 7.03 12.31
N TRP A 350 5.50 5.73 12.05
CA TRP A 350 4.47 4.87 12.63
C TRP A 350 4.66 4.70 14.14
N ASP A 351 5.92 4.65 14.60
CA ASP A 351 6.22 4.54 16.03
C ASP A 351 5.62 5.71 16.81
N GLY A 352 4.76 5.38 17.77
CA GLY A 352 4.00 6.36 18.55
C GLY A 352 2.79 7.00 17.84
N LEU A 353 2.57 6.73 16.55
CA LEU A 353 1.42 7.24 15.77
C LEU A 353 0.31 6.19 15.62
N LEU A 354 0.60 5.08 14.95
CA LEU A 354 -0.35 4.00 14.66
C LEU A 354 0.36 2.65 14.75
N ALA A 355 -0.12 1.77 15.62
CA ALA A 355 0.42 0.42 15.75
C ALA A 355 -0.29 -0.57 14.81
N PRO A 356 0.37 -1.66 14.39
CA PRO A 356 -0.21 -2.69 13.51
C PRO A 356 -1.54 -3.29 13.99
N GLN A 357 -1.84 -3.22 15.29
CA GLN A 357 -3.02 -3.84 15.91
C GLN A 357 -4.04 -2.80 16.44
N ASP A 358 -3.93 -1.52 16.09
CA ASP A 358 -4.86 -0.50 16.60
C ASP A 358 -6.26 -0.58 15.98
N LEU A 359 -6.44 -1.37 14.91
CA LEU A 359 -7.71 -1.55 14.20
C LEU A 359 -8.35 -2.94 14.41
N VAL A 360 -7.86 -3.75 15.34
CA VAL A 360 -8.37 -5.12 15.58
C VAL A 360 -9.84 -5.20 15.99
N ALA A 361 -10.44 -4.07 16.37
CA ALA A 361 -11.85 -3.97 16.70
C ALA A 361 -12.77 -3.95 15.46
N LEU A 362 -12.24 -3.75 14.25
CA LEU A 362 -13.02 -3.73 13.01
C LEU A 362 -13.26 -5.16 12.55
N ARG A 363 -14.53 -5.53 12.42
CA ARG A 363 -14.95 -6.88 11.99
C ARG A 363 -15.58 -6.83 10.60
N PRO A 364 -15.58 -7.95 9.85
CA PRO A 364 -16.21 -7.98 8.52
C PRO A 364 -17.65 -7.48 8.49
N ILE A 365 -18.47 -7.78 9.50
CA ILE A 365 -19.86 -7.31 9.55
C ILE A 365 -20.02 -5.80 9.78
N ASP A 366 -18.94 -5.09 10.12
CA ASP A 366 -18.96 -3.64 10.29
C ASP A 366 -18.91 -2.89 8.94
N PHE A 367 -18.74 -3.63 7.83
CA PHE A 367 -18.63 -3.09 6.48
C PHE A 367 -19.86 -3.38 5.62
N ASP A 368 -20.05 -2.57 4.58
CA ASP A 368 -20.92 -2.83 3.44
C ASP A 368 -20.08 -3.12 2.19
N VAL A 369 -20.65 -3.88 1.23
CA VAL A 369 -20.06 -4.11 -0.09
C VAL A 369 -20.63 -3.10 -1.09
N ILE A 370 -19.78 -2.25 -1.66
CA ILE A 370 -20.17 -1.27 -2.69
C ILE A 370 -20.38 -1.96 -4.04
N ASP A 371 -21.43 -1.54 -4.75
CA ASP A 371 -21.80 -2.10 -6.05
C ASP A 371 -21.05 -1.41 -7.21
N HIS A 372 -20.15 -2.17 -7.85
CA HIS A 372 -19.44 -1.79 -9.08
C HIS A 372 -19.96 -2.53 -10.32
N GLY A 373 -21.17 -3.08 -10.24
CA GLY A 373 -21.80 -3.79 -11.35
C GLY A 373 -21.51 -5.29 -11.37
N PRO A 374 -21.61 -5.93 -12.55
CA PRO A 374 -21.55 -7.38 -12.65
C PRO A 374 -20.15 -7.93 -12.37
N LEU A 375 -20.11 -9.03 -11.62
CA LEU A 375 -18.90 -9.79 -11.41
C LEU A 375 -18.43 -10.47 -12.70
N LEU A 376 -17.12 -10.60 -12.82
CA LEU A 376 -16.42 -11.14 -13.98
C LEU A 376 -15.71 -12.45 -13.58
N ASP A 377 -15.83 -13.46 -14.44
CA ASP A 377 -15.12 -14.74 -14.30
C ASP A 377 -13.82 -14.67 -15.10
N TRP A 378 -12.68 -14.63 -14.42
CA TRP A 378 -11.36 -14.52 -15.04
C TRP A 378 -11.06 -15.67 -16.00
N GLY A 379 -11.61 -16.87 -15.76
CA GLY A 379 -11.47 -18.00 -16.68
C GLY A 379 -12.16 -17.79 -18.05
N GLN A 380 -12.94 -16.72 -18.20
CA GLN A 380 -13.61 -16.31 -19.45
C GLN A 380 -12.98 -15.06 -20.07
N GLN A 381 -11.92 -14.54 -19.47
CA GLN A 381 -11.25 -13.31 -19.90
C GLN A 381 -9.93 -13.65 -20.57
N GLU A 382 -9.54 -12.80 -21.50
CA GLU A 382 -8.25 -12.89 -22.18
C GLU A 382 -7.56 -11.54 -22.02
N CYS A 383 -6.39 -11.52 -21.38
CA CYS A 383 -5.59 -10.32 -21.28
C CYS A 383 -5.21 -9.83 -22.68
N THR A 384 -5.81 -8.71 -23.09
CA THR A 384 -5.56 -8.09 -24.40
C THR A 384 -5.11 -6.65 -24.24
N ARG A 385 -3.79 -6.47 -24.23
CA ARG A 385 -3.15 -5.15 -24.20
C ARG A 385 -1.87 -5.14 -25.03
N THR A 386 -1.36 -3.94 -25.29
CA THR A 386 0.00 -3.75 -25.79
C THR A 386 0.85 -3.30 -24.61
N PRO A 387 1.78 -4.13 -24.11
CA PRO A 387 2.70 -3.71 -23.05
C PRO A 387 3.64 -2.61 -23.57
N LEU A 388 4.14 -1.77 -22.67
CA LEU A 388 5.21 -0.83 -22.99
C LEU A 388 6.50 -1.60 -23.28
N GLY A 389 7.22 -1.13 -24.30
CA GLY A 389 8.45 -1.77 -24.76
C GLY A 389 8.21 -3.05 -25.58
N THR A 390 9.25 -3.84 -25.77
CA THR A 390 9.19 -5.11 -26.50
C THR A 390 9.59 -6.23 -25.55
N PRO A 391 8.63 -7.06 -25.09
CA PRO A 391 8.91 -8.21 -24.24
C PRO A 391 9.96 -9.15 -24.87
N PRO A 392 10.76 -9.84 -24.04
CA PRO A 392 11.92 -10.65 -24.48
C PRO A 392 11.55 -11.95 -25.22
#